data_AF-A0A9X8SE48-F1
#
_entry.id   AF-A0A9X8SE48-F1
#
_cell.length_a   1.000
_cell.length_b   1.000
_cell.length_c   1.000
_cell.angle_alpha   90.00
_cell.angle_beta   90.00
_cell.angle_gamma   90.00
#
_symmetry.space_group_name_H-M   'P 1'
#
loop_
_entity.id
_entity.type
_entity.pdbx_description
1 polymer ?
#
loop_
_entity_poly.entity_id
_entity_poly.type
_entity_poly.pdbx_seq_one_letter_code
_entity_poly.pdbx_strand_id
1 'polypeptide(L)'
;MKKDITLANGEVVAVNANLTAWTLFNLEKEGIINKSFLSTLFSAGGMQNIDLLDTFRTVYAAYRQATPKDYMNFEAFMQQYEINMEEAFEIFGAILSGKGKNNMAKGFQAKAGKKD
;
A
#
# COMPACT_ATOMS: atom_id res chain seq x y z
N MET A 1 2.08 4.58 -10.71
CA MET A 1 3.08 3.72 -11.37
C MET A 1 2.50 2.33 -11.52
N LYS A 2 2.75 1.65 -12.64
CA LYS A 2 2.41 0.23 -12.85
C LYS A 2 3.68 -0.50 -13.23
N LYS A 3 3.91 -1.67 -12.65
CA LYS A 3 5.02 -2.56 -13.03
C LYS A 3 4.66 -4.00 -12.68
N ASP A 4 5.50 -4.93 -13.11
CA ASP A 4 5.39 -6.33 -12.73
C ASP A 4 6.50 -6.68 -11.73
N ILE A 5 6.20 -7.63 -10.84
CA ILE A 5 7.13 -8.19 -9.86
C ILE A 5 7.14 -9.71 -10.00
N THR A 6 8.28 -10.33 -9.73
CA THR A 6 8.44 -11.79 -9.79
C THR A 6 8.39 -12.36 -8.39
N LEU A 7 7.53 -13.36 -8.18
CA LEU A 7 7.40 -14.09 -6.94
C LEU A 7 8.35 -15.31 -6.90
N ALA A 8 8.59 -15.86 -5.72
CA ALA A 8 9.50 -17.00 -5.50
C ALA A 8 9.10 -18.26 -6.30
N ASN A 9 7.81 -18.44 -6.59
CA ASN A 9 7.29 -19.52 -7.44
C ASN A 9 7.51 -19.27 -8.95
N GLY A 10 8.14 -18.16 -9.34
CA GLY A 10 8.35 -17.75 -10.73
C GLY A 10 7.12 -17.07 -11.36
N GLU A 11 6.04 -16.90 -10.61
CA GLU A 11 4.86 -16.18 -11.08
C GLU A 11 5.16 -14.68 -11.18
N VAL A 12 4.72 -14.07 -12.28
CA VAL A 12 4.85 -12.63 -12.51
C VAL A 12 3.51 -11.97 -12.23
N VAL A 13 3.48 -11.07 -11.25
CA VAL A 13 2.26 -10.37 -10.85
C VAL A 13 2.39 -8.87 -11.06
N ALA A 14 1.30 -8.25 -11.50
CA ALA A 14 1.25 -6.81 -11.68
C ALA A 14 1.06 -6.08 -10.33
N VAL A 15 1.67 -4.92 -10.21
CA VAL A 15 1.46 -3.97 -9.12
C VAL A 15 1.09 -2.59 -9.67
N ASN A 16 0.21 -1.89 -8.97
CA ASN A 16 -0.25 -0.55 -9.33
C ASN A 16 -0.25 0.38 -8.12
N ALA A 17 0.71 1.29 -8.08
CA ALA A 17 0.87 2.30 -7.03
C ALA A 17 -0.24 3.39 -7.02
N ASN A 18 -1.12 3.45 -8.03
CA ASN A 18 -2.23 4.38 -8.05
C ASN A 18 -3.43 3.79 -7.27
N LEU A 19 -3.29 3.72 -5.94
CA LEU A 19 -4.30 3.13 -5.07
C LEU A 19 -5.61 3.94 -5.07
N THR A 20 -6.72 3.23 -5.21
CA THR A 20 -8.06 3.79 -5.01
C THR A 20 -8.44 3.76 -3.53
N ALA A 21 -9.37 4.64 -3.14
CA ALA A 21 -9.97 4.59 -1.80
C ALA A 21 -10.62 3.24 -1.49
N TRP A 22 -11.20 2.60 -2.51
CA TRP A 22 -11.84 1.29 -2.40
C TRP A 22 -10.85 0.19 -2.01
N THR A 23 -9.68 0.16 -2.65
CA THR A 23 -8.62 -0.81 -2.32
C THR A 23 -8.17 -0.65 -0.87
N LEU A 24 -7.89 0.59 -0.43
CA LEU A 24 -7.50 0.83 0.96
C LEU A 24 -8.60 0.44 1.96
N PHE A 25 -9.86 0.75 1.64
CA PHE A 25 -11.01 0.40 2.49
C PHE A 25 -11.15 -1.11 2.68
N ASN A 26 -11.03 -1.89 1.60
CA ASN A 26 -11.12 -3.35 1.69
C ASN A 26 -9.96 -3.94 2.47
N LEU A 27 -8.74 -3.45 2.25
CA LEU A 27 -7.55 -3.92 2.99
C LEU A 27 -7.63 -3.60 4.49
N GLU A 28 -8.22 -2.47 4.87
CA GLU A 28 -8.47 -2.14 6.28
C GLU A 28 -9.50 -3.10 6.88
N LYS A 29 -10.59 -3.38 6.15
CA LYS A 29 -11.62 -4.34 6.58
C LYS A 29 -11.11 -5.77 6.70
N GLU A 30 -10.19 -6.16 5.83
CA GLU A 30 -9.50 -7.45 5.86
C GLU A 30 -8.44 -7.53 6.98
N GLY A 31 -8.18 -6.43 7.70
CA GLY A 31 -7.18 -6.37 8.77
C GLY A 31 -5.73 -6.38 8.28
N ILE A 32 -5.52 -6.25 6.98
CA ILE A 32 -4.20 -6.31 6.33
C ILE A 32 -3.43 -5.01 6.55
N ILE A 33 -4.16 -3.88 6.51
CA ILE A 33 -3.66 -2.56 6.91
C ILE A 33 -4.47 -2.03 8.08
N ASN A 34 -3.92 -1.06 8.79
CA ASN A 34 -4.57 -0.45 9.94
C ASN A 34 -4.49 1.09 9.88
N LYS A 35 -5.08 1.74 10.87
CA LYS A 35 -5.05 3.21 10.98
C LYS A 35 -3.64 3.77 11.11
N SER A 36 -2.70 3.02 11.71
CA SER A 36 -1.29 3.42 11.79
C SER A 36 -0.65 3.44 10.40
N PHE A 37 -0.83 2.37 9.62
CA PHE A 37 -0.38 2.30 8.22
C PHE A 37 -0.94 3.46 7.39
N LEU A 38 -2.26 3.72 7.48
CA LEU A 38 -2.88 4.83 6.77
C LEU A 38 -2.27 6.17 7.23
N SER A 39 -2.08 6.35 8.54
CA SER A 39 -1.42 7.52 9.10
C SER A 39 -0.01 7.69 8.55
N THR A 40 0.83 6.64 8.55
CA THR A 40 2.18 6.65 7.97
C THR A 40 2.14 7.01 6.49
N LEU A 41 1.19 6.45 5.75
CA LEU A 41 1.04 6.75 4.33
C LEU A 41 0.65 8.22 4.13
N PHE A 42 -0.25 8.80 4.95
CA PHE A 42 -0.80 10.15 4.75
C PHE A 42 -0.03 11.27 5.46
N SER A 43 0.75 10.95 6.49
CA SER A 43 1.59 11.88 7.22
C SER A 43 2.90 12.02 6.46
N ALA A 44 2.96 13.02 5.57
CA ALA A 44 4.07 13.25 4.64
C ALA A 44 5.42 13.64 5.30
N GLY A 45 5.67 13.27 6.56
CA GLY A 45 6.80 13.77 7.35
C GLY A 45 7.49 12.66 8.13
N GLY A 46 8.50 12.04 7.51
CA GLY A 46 9.49 11.24 8.21
C GLY A 46 9.52 9.78 7.79
N MET A 47 10.43 9.44 6.89
CA MET A 47 10.84 8.06 6.56
C MET A 47 11.49 7.33 7.77
N GLN A 48 11.63 8.02 8.92
CA GLN A 48 12.38 7.57 10.08
C GLN A 48 11.67 6.50 10.93
N ASN A 49 10.39 6.20 10.68
CA ASN A 49 9.62 5.18 11.41
C ASN A 49 8.74 4.31 10.50
N ILE A 50 9.18 4.03 9.27
CA ILE A 50 8.45 3.07 8.43
C ILE A 50 8.78 1.67 8.93
N ASP A 51 7.78 1.00 9.49
CA ASP A 51 7.87 -0.42 9.82
C ASP A 51 8.08 -1.21 8.52
N LEU A 52 9.02 -2.15 8.53
CA LEU A 52 9.30 -3.05 7.41
C LEU A 52 8.02 -3.77 6.95
N LEU A 53 7.16 -4.16 7.90
CA LEU A 53 5.86 -4.75 7.61
C LEU A 53 4.93 -3.80 6.86
N ASP A 54 4.99 -2.50 7.16
CA ASP A 54 4.21 -1.50 6.43
C ASP A 54 4.71 -1.34 4.99
N THR A 55 6.03 -1.46 4.77
CA THR A 55 6.57 -1.48 3.39
C THR A 55 6.01 -2.67 2.60
N PHE A 56 5.94 -3.87 3.19
CA PHE A 56 5.40 -5.05 2.49
C PHE A 56 3.89 -4.99 2.28
N ARG A 57 3.13 -4.50 3.27
CA ARG A 57 1.70 -4.19 3.11
C ARG A 57 1.44 -3.22 1.97
N THR A 58 2.39 -2.31 1.71
CA THR A 58 2.30 -1.37 0.61
C THR A 58 2.45 -2.05 -0.75
N VAL A 59 3.39 -3.00 -0.88
CA VAL A 59 3.54 -3.82 -2.09
C VAL A 59 2.28 -4.64 -2.34
N TYR A 60 1.76 -5.30 -1.30
CA TYR A 60 0.52 -6.06 -1.41
C TYR A 60 -0.69 -5.18 -1.77
N ALA A 61 -0.77 -3.96 -1.23
CA ALA A 61 -1.81 -3.01 -1.62
C ALA A 61 -1.73 -2.64 -3.11
N ALA A 62 -0.52 -2.45 -3.63
CA ALA A 62 -0.29 -2.20 -5.05
C ALA A 62 -0.66 -3.41 -5.92
N TYR A 63 -0.35 -4.63 -5.47
CA TYR A 63 -0.80 -5.87 -6.11
C TYR A 63 -2.33 -5.97 -6.15
N ARG A 64 -3.01 -5.75 -5.02
CA ARG A 64 -4.48 -5.79 -4.93
C ARG A 64 -5.16 -4.74 -5.80
N GLN A 65 -4.51 -3.59 -5.99
CA GLN A 65 -4.98 -2.55 -6.91
C GLN A 65 -4.87 -2.98 -8.38
N ALA A 66 -3.87 -3.78 -8.74
CA ALA A 66 -3.71 -4.34 -10.08
C ALA A 66 -4.61 -5.57 -10.31
N THR A 67 -4.91 -6.31 -9.25
CA THR A 67 -5.63 -7.60 -9.27
C THR A 67 -6.88 -7.56 -8.40
N PRO A 68 -7.99 -6.93 -8.84
CA PRO A 68 -9.15 -6.67 -8.00
C PRO A 68 -10.09 -7.88 -7.80
N LYS A 69 -9.97 -8.95 -8.61
CA LYS A 69 -10.93 -10.07 -8.63
C LYS A 69 -10.33 -11.40 -8.17
N ASP A 70 -9.23 -11.82 -8.80
CA ASP A 70 -8.63 -13.14 -8.59
C ASP A 70 -7.24 -12.98 -7.99
N TYR A 71 -7.20 -12.64 -6.70
CA TYR A 71 -5.99 -12.28 -5.98
C TYR A 71 -5.64 -13.33 -4.94
N MET A 72 -4.35 -13.54 -4.74
CA MET A 72 -3.85 -14.23 -3.56
C MET A 72 -4.17 -13.41 -2.31
N ASN A 73 -4.55 -14.10 -1.23
CA ASN A 73 -4.68 -13.45 0.07
C ASN A 73 -3.30 -12.99 0.58
N PHE A 74 -3.29 -12.17 1.63
CA PHE A 74 -2.06 -11.55 2.13
C PHE A 74 -1.03 -12.58 2.58
N GLU A 75 -1.47 -13.63 3.29
CA GLU A 75 -0.57 -14.68 3.77
C GLU A 75 0.09 -15.44 2.62
N ALA A 76 -0.70 -15.88 1.64
CA ALA A 76 -0.20 -16.58 0.45
C ALA A 76 0.75 -15.69 -0.35
N PHE A 77 0.43 -14.40 -0.50
CA PHE A 77 1.34 -13.45 -1.15
C PHE A 77 2.66 -13.32 -0.38
N MET A 78 2.62 -13.16 0.94
CA MET A 78 3.83 -13.02 1.77
C MET A 78 4.70 -14.28 1.80
N GLN A 79 4.11 -15.47 1.61
CA GLN A 79 4.88 -16.71 1.47
C GLN A 79 5.69 -16.77 0.17
N GLN A 80 5.25 -16.05 -0.88
CA GLN A 80 5.89 -16.06 -2.19
C GLN A 80 6.69 -14.78 -2.47
N TYR A 81 6.42 -13.68 -1.76
CA TYR A 81 7.13 -12.42 -1.95
C TYR A 81 8.52 -12.47 -1.31
N GLU A 82 9.56 -12.47 -2.14
CA GLU A 82 10.93 -12.31 -1.67
C GLU A 82 11.20 -10.84 -1.33
N ILE A 83 11.86 -10.60 -0.20
CA ILE A 83 12.14 -9.24 0.27
C ILE A 83 13.11 -8.55 -0.70
N ASN A 84 12.56 -7.70 -1.55
CA ASN A 84 13.30 -6.72 -2.34
C ASN A 84 13.02 -5.31 -1.81
N MET A 85 13.92 -4.80 -0.98
CA MET A 85 13.75 -3.50 -0.32
C MET A 85 13.76 -2.32 -1.30
N GLU A 86 14.57 -2.40 -2.36
CA GLU A 86 14.63 -1.36 -3.38
C GLU A 86 13.28 -1.24 -4.11
N GLU A 87 12.73 -2.37 -4.53
CA GLU A 87 11.40 -2.44 -5.13
C GLU A 87 10.30 -1.96 -4.17
N ALA A 88 10.36 -2.40 -2.91
CA ALA A 88 9.35 -2.05 -1.93
C ALA A 88 9.36 -0.54 -1.64
N PHE A 89 10.54 0.08 -1.52
CA PHE A 89 10.67 1.54 -1.38
C PHE A 89 10.26 2.30 -2.64
N GLU A 90 10.56 1.77 -3.83
CA GLU A 90 10.12 2.36 -5.10
C GLU A 90 8.59 2.42 -5.18
N ILE A 91 7.91 1.30 -4.88
CA ILE A 91 6.45 1.21 -4.87
C ILE A 91 5.86 2.15 -3.81
N PHE A 92 6.45 2.17 -2.60
CA PHE A 92 6.03 3.06 -1.52
C PHE A 92 6.16 4.54 -1.91
N GLY A 93 7.32 4.95 -2.45
CA GLY A 93 7.55 6.30 -2.95
C GLY A 93 6.61 6.68 -4.09
N ALA A 94 6.28 5.74 -4.99
CA ALA A 94 5.31 5.95 -6.04
C ALA A 94 3.88 6.18 -5.51
N ILE A 95 3.49 5.47 -4.45
CA ILE A 95 2.19 5.68 -3.77
C ILE A 95 2.16 7.05 -3.09
N LEU A 96 3.23 7.45 -2.41
CA LEU A 96 3.33 8.76 -1.76
C LEU A 96 3.33 9.92 -2.76
N SER A 97 4.13 9.84 -3.83
CA SER A 97 4.18 10.87 -4.88
C SER A 97 2.85 11.01 -5.63
N GLY A 98 2.09 9.92 -5.77
CA GLY A 98 0.71 9.95 -6.26
C GLY A 98 -0.26 10.77 -5.38
N LYS A 99 0.05 10.99 -4.10
CA LYS A 99 -0.77 11.80 -3.19
C LYS A 99 -0.70 13.29 -3.47
N GLY A 100 0.41 13.80 -4.01
CA GLY A 100 0.49 15.20 -4.46
C GLY A 100 -0.56 15.58 -5.50
N LYS A 101 -1.16 14.57 -6.17
CA LYS A 101 -2.23 14.73 -7.16
C LYS A 101 -3.64 14.47 -6.62
N ASN A 102 -3.80 13.89 -5.41
CA ASN A 102 -5.09 13.41 -4.92
C ASN A 102 -5.50 14.10 -3.61
N ASN A 103 -6.56 14.93 -3.68
CA ASN A 103 -7.15 15.70 -2.58
C ASN A 103 -7.69 14.88 -1.38
N MET A 104 -7.48 13.56 -1.34
CA MET A 104 -7.99 12.68 -0.28
C MET A 104 -7.32 12.88 1.09
N ALA A 105 -6.06 13.33 1.13
CA ALA A 105 -5.38 13.65 2.39
C ALA A 105 -6.08 14.79 3.16
N LYS A 106 -6.70 15.74 2.44
CA LYS A 106 -7.47 16.85 3.04
C LYS A 106 -8.74 16.36 3.72
N GLY A 107 -9.41 15.34 3.17
CA GLY A 107 -10.65 14.79 3.72
C GLY A 107 -10.47 13.96 5.01
N PHE A 108 -9.34 13.26 5.14
CA PHE A 108 -9.03 12.49 6.35
C PHE A 108 -8.59 13.38 7.52
N GLN A 109 -7.77 14.42 7.26
CA GLN A 109 -7.40 15.41 8.28
C GLN A 109 -8.62 16.20 8.81
N ALA A 110 -9.57 16.53 7.92
CA ALA A 110 -10.80 17.25 8.32
C ALA A 110 -11.71 16.44 9.26
N LYS A 111 -11.66 15.09 9.22
CA LYS A 111 -12.44 14.23 10.11
C LYS A 111 -11.71 13.88 11.41
N ALA A 112 -10.38 13.85 11.42
CA ALA A 112 -9.59 13.61 12.63
C ALA A 112 -9.43 14.86 13.51
N GLY A 113 -9.64 16.07 12.96
CA GLY A 113 -9.50 17.34 13.66
C GLY A 113 -10.76 17.87 14.37
N LYS A 114 -11.92 17.21 14.23
CA LYS A 114 -13.10 17.53 15.04
C LYS A 114 -13.14 16.62 16.27
N LYS A 115 -12.47 17.07 17.33
CA LYS A 115 -12.88 16.74 18.70
C LYS A 115 -14.03 17.69 19.04
N ASP A 116 -15.19 17.12 19.40
CA ASP A 116 -16.19 17.84 20.19
C ASP A 116 -15.61 18.22 21.56
#